data_AF-A0A968N4P7-F1
#
_entry.id   AF-A0A968N4P7-F1
#
_cell.length_a   1.000
_cell.length_b   1.000
_cell.length_c   1.000
_cell.angle_alpha   90.00
_cell.angle_beta   90.00
_cell.angle_gamma   90.00
#
_symmetry.space_group_name_H-M   'P 1'
#
loop_
_entity.id
_entity.type
_entity.pdbx_description
1 polymer ?
#
loop_
_entity_poly.entity_id
_entity_poly.type
_entity_poly.pdbx_seq_one_letter_code
_entity_poly.pdbx_strand_id
1 'polypeptide(L)'
;MNDQQFQELLQALRYGYAQRQRMIELLETINAKLDLNAAAPNFERQLSDFGDFDWASIQARVIERDRYGPTLVEWRGRQYKRRSPDNKFGAAIWFSRAIGKEGDRVKYERLITFRSSDSDEVEPISRQAERWLES
;
A
#
# COMPACT_ATOMS: atom_id res chain seq x y z
N MET A 1 -38.73 -31.24 -30.71
CA MET A 1 -37.27 -31.03 -30.63
C MET A 1 -36.61 -32.36 -30.96
N ASN A 2 -35.77 -32.42 -31.97
CA ASN A 2 -35.08 -33.66 -32.35
C ASN A 2 -33.75 -33.79 -31.58
N ASP A 3 -33.13 -34.98 -31.66
CA ASP A 3 -31.89 -35.26 -30.95
C ASP A 3 -30.77 -34.29 -31.30
N GLN A 4 -30.68 -33.87 -32.57
CA GLN A 4 -29.70 -32.89 -33.01
C GLN A 4 -29.90 -31.53 -32.31
N GLN A 5 -31.12 -31.01 -32.30
CA GLN A 5 -31.48 -29.77 -31.61
C GLN A 5 -31.23 -29.85 -30.10
N PHE A 6 -31.46 -31.01 -29.49
CA PHE A 6 -31.17 -31.23 -28.07
C PHE A 6 -29.67 -31.22 -27.79
N GLN A 7 -28.86 -31.87 -28.64
CA GLN A 7 -27.40 -31.85 -28.50
C GLN A 7 -26.82 -30.45 -28.72
N GLU A 8 -27.34 -29.69 -29.69
CA GLU A 8 -26.96 -28.29 -29.94
C GLU A 8 -27.26 -27.41 -28.72
N LEU A 9 -28.43 -27.59 -28.08
CA LEU A 9 -28.79 -26.87 -26.85
C LEU A 9 -27.84 -27.22 -25.70
N LEU A 10 -27.51 -28.49 -25.50
CA LEU A 10 -26.57 -28.91 -24.45
C LEU A 10 -25.16 -28.36 -24.69
N GLN A 11 -24.71 -28.32 -25.95
CA GLN A 11 -23.42 -27.75 -26.32
C GLN A 11 -23.40 -26.24 -26.06
N ALA A 12 -24.46 -25.52 -26.44
CA ALA A 12 -24.60 -24.09 -26.16
C ALA A 12 -24.59 -23.78 -24.66
N LEU A 13 -25.28 -24.59 -23.84
CA LEU A 13 -25.29 -24.46 -22.38
C LEU A 13 -23.92 -24.71 -21.76
N ARG A 14 -23.22 -25.76 -22.20
CA ARG A 14 -21.85 -26.07 -21.75
C ARG A 14 -20.87 -24.96 -22.13
N TYR A 15 -20.96 -24.46 -23.36
CA TYR A 15 -20.13 -23.35 -23.82
C TYR A 15 -20.39 -22.08 -23.00
N GLY A 16 -21.66 -21.73 -22.79
CA GLY A 16 -22.05 -20.58 -21.96
C GLY A 16 -21.55 -20.71 -20.52
N TYR A 17 -21.61 -21.91 -19.93
CA TYR A 17 -21.08 -22.14 -18.59
C TYR A 17 -19.56 -21.97 -18.52
N ALA A 18 -18.81 -22.55 -19.47
CA ALA A 18 -17.36 -22.42 -19.53
C ALA A 18 -16.90 -20.96 -19.73
N GLN A 19 -17.60 -20.20 -20.59
CA GLN A 19 -17.31 -18.78 -20.80
C GLN A 19 -17.56 -17.95 -19.54
N ARG A 20 -18.65 -18.22 -18.80
CA ARG A 20 -18.91 -17.54 -17.52
C ARG A 20 -17.84 -17.84 -16.48
N GLN A 21 -17.39 -19.09 -16.37
CA GLN A 21 -16.31 -19.45 -15.43
C GLN A 21 -15.01 -18.72 -15.77
N ARG A 22 -14.62 -18.69 -17.06
CA ARG A 22 -13.45 -17.91 -17.50
C ARG A 22 -13.58 -16.42 -17.20
N MET A 23 -14.79 -15.85 -17.33
CA MET A 23 -15.03 -14.45 -16.99
C MET A 23 -14.87 -14.19 -15.49
N ILE A 24 -15.36 -15.09 -14.64
CA ILE A 24 -15.20 -14.99 -13.17
C ILE A 24 -13.70 -15.03 -12.81
N GLU A 25 -12.95 -16.01 -13.33
CA GLU A 25 -11.51 -16.11 -13.09
C GLU A 25 -10.74 -14.85 -13.54
N LEU A 26 -11.12 -14.29 -14.69
CA LEU A 26 -10.54 -13.05 -15.20
C LEU A 26 -10.86 -11.86 -14.28
N LEU A 27 -12.09 -11.73 -13.81
CA LEU A 27 -12.50 -10.67 -12.89
C LEU A 27 -11.77 -10.76 -11.55
N GLU A 28 -11.62 -11.96 -10.99
CA GLU A 28 -10.85 -12.19 -9.77
C GLU A 28 -9.37 -11.79 -9.95
N THR A 29 -8.78 -12.17 -11.09
CA THR A 29 -7.40 -11.80 -11.42
C THR A 29 -7.23 -10.28 -11.57
N ILE A 30 -8.20 -9.60 -12.21
CA ILE A 30 -8.18 -8.15 -12.39
C ILE A 30 -8.32 -7.46 -11.03
N ASN A 31 -9.27 -7.87 -10.19
CA ASN A 31 -9.47 -7.29 -8.87
C ASN A 31 -8.22 -7.46 -8.00
N ALA A 32 -7.62 -8.64 -7.98
CA ALA A 32 -6.35 -8.86 -7.27
C ALA A 32 -5.26 -7.90 -7.76
N LYS A 33 -5.11 -7.71 -9.08
CA LYS A 33 -4.11 -6.80 -9.66
C LYS A 33 -4.41 -5.32 -9.40
N LEU A 34 -5.68 -4.91 -9.43
CA LEU A 34 -6.08 -3.53 -9.14
C LEU A 34 -5.84 -3.19 -7.67
N ASP A 35 -6.16 -4.12 -6.77
CA ASP A 35 -5.96 -3.91 -5.33
C ASP A 35 -4.47 -3.83 -4.95
N LEU A 36 -3.62 -4.60 -5.65
CA LEU A 36 -2.18 -4.40 -5.59
C LEU A 36 -1.81 -2.97 -6.00
N ASN A 37 -2.38 -2.39 -7.06
CA ASN A 37 -1.94 -1.10 -7.60
C ASN A 37 -2.36 0.14 -6.82
N ALA A 38 -3.14 0.00 -5.75
CA ALA A 38 -3.44 1.12 -4.86
C ALA A 38 -2.15 1.71 -4.25
N ALA A 39 -2.11 3.04 -4.16
CA ALA A 39 -1.05 3.73 -3.44
C ALA A 39 -1.19 3.45 -1.94
N ALA A 40 -0.06 3.32 -1.26
CA ALA A 40 -0.07 3.18 0.19
C ALA A 40 -0.67 4.43 0.86
N PRO A 41 -1.50 4.27 1.91
CA PRO A 41 -2.26 5.36 2.51
C PRO A 41 -1.42 6.36 3.32
N ASN A 42 -0.15 6.05 3.61
CA ASN A 42 0.73 6.86 4.46
C ASN A 42 0.08 7.22 5.82
N PHE A 43 -0.33 6.21 6.58
CA PHE A 43 -0.87 6.42 7.93
C PHE A 43 0.14 7.17 8.83
N GLU A 44 -0.38 7.94 9.78
CA GLU A 44 0.45 8.60 10.80
C GLU A 44 0.05 8.14 12.20
N ARG A 45 1.05 7.88 13.04
CA ARG A 45 0.91 7.44 14.44
C ARG A 45 1.97 8.10 15.31
N GLN A 46 1.75 8.10 16.63
CA GLN A 46 2.76 8.58 17.57
C GLN A 46 3.92 7.60 17.62
N LEU A 47 5.14 8.11 17.86
CA LEU A 47 6.32 7.28 17.98
C LEU A 47 6.22 6.28 19.14
N SER A 48 5.56 6.67 20.22
CA SER A 48 5.24 5.82 21.39
C SER A 48 4.44 4.57 21.01
N ASP A 49 3.58 4.65 19.98
CA ASP A 49 2.75 3.52 19.56
C ASP A 49 3.57 2.41 18.87
N PHE A 50 4.79 2.69 18.41
CA PHE A 50 5.53 1.79 17.52
C PHE A 50 5.78 0.40 18.10
N GLY A 51 6.10 0.31 19.39
CA GLY A 51 6.44 -0.96 20.05
C GLY A 51 5.28 -1.95 20.06
N ASP A 52 4.08 -1.46 20.35
CA ASP A 52 2.87 -2.26 20.58
C ASP A 52 1.84 -2.10 19.46
N PHE A 53 2.19 -1.44 18.35
CA PHE A 53 1.28 -1.18 17.25
C PHE A 53 0.68 -2.48 16.69
N ASP A 54 -0.65 -2.54 16.65
CA ASP A 54 -1.37 -3.64 16.00
C ASP A 54 -1.35 -3.47 14.48
N TRP A 55 -0.40 -4.16 13.83
CA TRP A 55 -0.26 -4.17 12.38
C TRP A 55 -1.47 -4.73 11.65
N ALA A 56 -2.24 -5.64 12.28
CA ALA A 56 -3.43 -6.21 11.68
C ALA A 56 -4.56 -5.17 11.53
N SER A 57 -4.60 -4.15 12.39
CA SER A 57 -5.57 -3.04 12.32
C SER A 57 -5.53 -2.27 10.99
N ILE A 58 -4.37 -2.27 10.30
CA ILE A 58 -4.21 -1.66 8.97
C ILE A 58 -4.11 -2.72 7.86
N GLN A 59 -4.50 -3.96 8.13
CA GLN A 59 -4.39 -5.11 7.22
C GLN A 59 -2.94 -5.38 6.78
N ALA A 60 -1.97 -5.06 7.63
CA ALA A 60 -0.56 -5.36 7.41
C ALA A 60 -0.12 -6.56 8.26
N ARG A 61 0.91 -7.26 7.80
CA ARG A 61 1.51 -8.40 8.47
C ARG A 61 3.00 -8.18 8.67
N VAL A 62 3.49 -8.43 9.88
CA VAL A 62 4.93 -8.39 10.15
C VAL A 62 5.60 -9.64 9.58
N ILE A 63 6.65 -9.45 8.77
CA ILE A 63 7.40 -10.52 8.12
C ILE A 63 8.73 -10.77 8.83
N GLU A 64 9.42 -9.69 9.21
CA GLU A 64 10.70 -9.76 9.91
C GLU A 64 10.71 -8.80 11.11
N ARG A 65 11.49 -9.16 12.12
CA ARG A 65 11.68 -8.38 13.36
C ARG A 65 13.15 -8.38 13.76
N ASP A 66 13.56 -7.31 14.43
CA ASP A 66 14.79 -7.26 15.23
C ASP A 66 14.48 -6.86 16.67
N ARG A 67 15.52 -6.59 17.47
CA ARG A 67 15.40 -6.19 18.88
C ARG A 67 14.60 -4.90 19.11
N TYR A 68 14.39 -4.11 18.06
CA TYR A 68 13.65 -2.84 18.13
C TYR A 68 12.22 -2.95 17.57
N GLY A 69 11.82 -4.12 17.06
CA GLY A 69 10.49 -4.35 16.50
C GLY A 69 10.51 -4.75 15.03
N PRO A 70 9.39 -4.57 14.30
CA PRO A 70 9.28 -4.95 12.89
C PRO A 70 10.33 -4.28 12.01
N THR A 71 10.93 -5.01 11.08
CA THR A 71 11.90 -4.51 10.08
C THR A 71 11.34 -4.59 8.66
N LEU A 72 10.45 -5.55 8.42
CA LEU A 72 9.77 -5.79 7.16
C LEU A 72 8.30 -6.10 7.43
N VAL A 73 7.40 -5.42 6.73
CA VAL A 73 5.95 -5.69 6.78
C VAL A 73 5.40 -5.88 5.38
N GLU A 74 4.37 -6.70 5.27
CA GLU A 74 3.61 -6.91 4.04
C GLU A 74 2.25 -6.21 4.17
N TRP A 75 1.87 -5.43 3.16
CA TRP A 75 0.55 -4.85 3.03
C TRP A 75 0.10 -5.00 1.58
N ARG A 76 -1.08 -5.62 1.36
CA ARG A 76 -1.60 -5.97 0.03
C ARG A 76 -0.54 -6.60 -0.87
N GLY A 77 0.11 -7.68 -0.40
CA GLY A 77 1.12 -8.41 -1.17
C GLY A 77 2.42 -7.64 -1.48
N ARG A 78 2.60 -6.43 -0.93
CA ARG A 78 3.77 -5.59 -1.14
C ARG A 78 4.56 -5.44 0.15
N GLN A 79 5.88 -5.51 0.04
CA GLN A 79 6.78 -5.41 1.19
C GLN A 79 7.26 -3.98 1.42
N TYR A 80 7.17 -3.52 2.66
CA TYR A 80 7.62 -2.21 3.12
C TYR A 80 8.71 -2.39 4.17
N LYS A 81 9.82 -1.68 4.00
CA LYS A 81 11.01 -1.76 4.85
C LYS A 81 11.02 -0.62 5.86
N ARG A 82 11.39 -0.92 7.11
CA ARG A 82 11.60 0.09 8.15
C ARG A 82 12.72 1.05 7.76
N ARG A 83 12.50 2.34 7.99
CA ARG A 83 13.44 3.45 7.84
C ARG A 83 13.40 4.27 9.13
N SER A 84 14.57 4.70 9.59
CA SER A 84 14.73 5.53 10.79
C SER A 84 16.02 6.33 10.65
N PRO A 85 16.06 7.36 9.80
CA PRO A 85 17.25 8.18 9.65
C PRO A 85 17.38 9.18 10.79
N ASP A 86 18.61 9.41 11.21
CA ASP A 86 18.97 10.55 12.05
C ASP A 86 18.86 11.82 11.20
N ASN A 87 17.84 12.64 11.43
CA ASN A 87 17.63 13.90 10.70
C ASN A 87 17.16 15.02 11.62
N LYS A 88 17.16 16.25 11.11
CA LYS A 88 16.78 17.46 11.85
C LYS A 88 15.29 17.54 12.24
N PHE A 89 14.44 16.67 11.70
CA PHE A 89 12.98 16.73 11.86
C PHE A 89 12.47 15.82 13.00
N GLY A 90 13.36 15.43 13.91
CA GLY A 90 13.02 14.65 15.09
C GLY A 90 13.01 13.14 14.85
N ALA A 91 12.84 12.39 15.95
CA ALA A 91 12.79 10.94 15.92
C ALA A 91 11.55 10.46 15.14
N ALA A 92 11.79 9.69 14.07
CA ALA A 92 10.73 9.11 13.26
C ALA A 92 11.13 7.74 12.71
N ILE A 93 10.16 6.82 12.68
CA ILE A 93 10.25 5.51 12.05
C ILE A 93 9.17 5.43 10.98
N TRP A 94 9.50 5.04 9.76
CA TRP A 94 8.48 4.82 8.72
C TRP A 94 8.76 3.57 7.91
N PHE A 95 7.70 3.04 7.29
CA PHE A 95 7.78 1.87 6.43
C PHE A 95 7.53 2.29 4.99
N SER A 96 8.52 2.11 4.12
CA SER A 96 8.44 2.53 2.72
C SER A 96 8.88 1.44 1.74
N ARG A 97 8.45 1.59 0.50
CA ARG A 97 8.89 0.78 -0.64
C ARG A 97 9.13 1.65 -1.87
N ALA A 98 10.02 1.19 -2.75
CA ALA A 98 10.23 1.82 -4.04
C ALA A 98 9.05 1.50 -4.98
N ILE A 99 8.55 2.52 -5.67
CA ILE A 99 7.43 2.39 -6.64
C ILE A 99 7.84 2.74 -8.06
N GLY A 100 9.09 3.12 -8.28
CA GLY A 100 9.62 3.42 -9.60
C GLY A 100 10.86 4.28 -9.53
N LYS A 101 11.33 4.70 -10.71
CA LYS A 101 12.41 5.67 -10.87
C LYS A 101 11.93 6.79 -11.79
N GLU A 102 12.35 8.00 -11.47
CA GLU A 102 12.17 9.18 -12.30
C GLU A 102 13.58 9.76 -12.55
N GLY A 103 14.12 9.47 -13.72
CA GLY A 103 15.54 9.68 -14.00
C GLY A 103 16.42 8.89 -13.03
N ASP A 104 17.31 9.59 -12.33
CA ASP A 104 18.24 9.00 -11.35
C ASP A 104 17.64 8.90 -9.92
N ARG A 105 16.44 9.42 -9.69
CA ARG A 105 15.80 9.42 -8.37
C ARG A 105 14.83 8.26 -8.23
N VAL A 106 14.97 7.48 -7.17
CA VAL A 106 14.00 6.43 -6.82
C VAL A 106 12.80 7.06 -6.13
N LYS A 107 11.60 6.80 -6.65
CA LYS A 107 10.34 7.22 -6.03
C LYS A 107 9.92 6.19 -4.99
N TYR A 108 9.57 6.67 -3.81
CA TYR A 108 9.10 5.83 -2.70
C TYR A 108 7.67 6.21 -2.33
N GLU A 109 6.90 5.23 -1.87
CA GLU A 109 5.67 5.46 -1.12
C GLU A 109 5.85 4.99 0.33
N ARG A 110 5.07 5.56 1.24
CA ARG A 110 5.08 5.23 2.66
C ARG A 110 3.76 4.57 3.04
N LEU A 111 3.84 3.48 3.81
CA LEU A 111 2.66 2.82 4.39
C LEU A 111 2.23 3.51 5.66
N ILE A 112 3.17 3.72 6.57
CA ILE A 112 2.95 4.30 7.89
C ILE A 112 4.19 5.04 8.36
N THR A 113 3.98 6.14 9.09
CA THR A 113 4.99 6.94 9.77
C THR A 113 4.64 7.05 11.25
N PHE A 114 5.58 6.66 12.09
CA PHE A 114 5.59 6.88 13.54
C PHE A 114 6.51 8.06 13.82
N ARG A 115 5.97 9.14 14.37
CA ARG A 115 6.74 10.36 14.66
C ARG A 115 6.38 10.89 16.04
N SER A 116 7.33 11.54 16.71
CA SER A 116 6.98 12.28 17.91
C SER A 116 6.12 13.49 17.54
N SER A 117 5.11 13.78 18.36
CA SER A 117 4.39 15.06 18.33
C SER A 117 5.22 16.19 18.92
N ASP A 118 6.23 15.87 19.74
CA ASP A 118 6.99 16.85 20.53
C ASP A 118 7.95 17.72 19.69
N SER A 119 7.97 17.55 18.36
CA SER A 119 8.62 18.51 17.45
C SER A 119 7.69 19.71 17.20
N ASP A 120 7.25 20.37 18.27
CA ASP A 120 6.47 21.61 18.22
C ASP A 120 7.33 22.84 17.90
N GLU A 121 8.61 22.67 17.57
CA GLU A 121 9.35 23.67 16.80
C GLU A 121 8.76 23.70 15.38
N VAL A 122 7.67 24.45 15.23
CA VAL A 122 7.18 24.89 13.94
C VAL A 122 8.32 25.68 13.30
N GLU A 123 9.02 25.07 12.34
CA GLU A 123 10.00 25.79 11.54
C GLU A 123 9.29 27.02 10.93
N PRO A 124 9.87 28.21 11.04
CA PRO A 124 9.28 29.42 10.49
C PRO A 124 8.99 29.21 9.00
N ILE A 125 7.90 29.80 8.51
CA ILE A 125 7.55 29.74 7.09
C ILE A 125 8.73 30.23 6.25
N SER A 126 9.01 29.54 5.14
CA SER A 126 10.14 29.93 4.28
C SER A 126 9.97 31.37 3.77
N ARG A 127 11.07 32.13 3.58
CA ARG A 127 11.04 33.48 2.98
C ARG A 127 10.30 33.52 1.63
N GLN A 128 10.30 32.39 0.91
CA GLN A 128 9.56 32.29 -0.34
C GLN A 128 8.05 32.27 -0.07
N ALA A 129 7.59 31.47 0.89
CA ALA A 129 6.19 31.43 1.30
C ALA A 129 5.72 32.77 1.87
N GLU A 130 6.54 33.47 2.67
CA GLU A 130 6.26 34.84 3.13
C GLU A 130 5.90 35.77 1.97
N ARG A 131 6.76 35.80 0.93
CA ARG A 131 6.53 36.65 -0.26
C ARG A 131 5.24 36.35 -1.02
N TRP A 132 4.78 35.11 -1.01
CA TRP A 132 3.53 34.71 -1.67
C TRP A 132 2.29 35.02 -0.82
N LEU A 133 2.44 35.15 0.50
CA LEU A 133 1.35 35.56 1.40
C LEU A 133 1.19 37.09 1.44
N GLU A 134 2.26 37.83 1.13
CA GLU A 134 2.28 39.30 1.08
C GLU A 134 1.89 39.89 -0.29
N SER A 135 1.64 39.07 -1.31
CA SER A 135 1.27 39.45 -2.69
C SER A 135 -0.21 39.28 -2.99
#